data_AF-A0A520Y7A0-F1
#
_entry.id   AF-A0A520Y7A0-F1
#
_cell.length_a   1.000
_cell.length_b   1.000
_cell.length_c   1.000
_cell.angle_alpha   90.00
_cell.angle_beta   90.00
_cell.angle_gamma   90.00
#
_symmetry.space_group_name_H-M   'P 1'
#
loop_
_entity.id
_entity.type
_entity.pdbx_description
1 polymer ?
#
loop_
_entity_poly.entity_id
_entity_poly.type
_entity_poly.pdbx_seq_one_letter_code
_entity_poly.pdbx_strand_id
1 'polypeptide(L)'
;MLLGVAVIYAPFRQKADNKTYRIAVAVALAAAFLLTWVSLAVGIIGHESNDANAMYFAVLGVAIVGAVLVRFQPRGMMRTMYATAFAQAEVGATALIVRLGSRAPAWPWYVLMLTVFFGALWFFSGWLFQTAAEQLAGR
;
A
#
# COMPACT_ATOMS: atom_id res chain seq x y z
N MET A 1 -14.59 -34.09 -10.27
CA MET A 1 -14.93 -32.77 -9.67
C MET A 1 -14.22 -32.48 -8.34
N LEU A 2 -13.89 -33.47 -7.49
CA LEU A 2 -13.22 -33.23 -6.20
C LEU A 2 -11.70 -32.96 -6.28
N LEU A 3 -11.01 -33.44 -7.32
CA LEU A 3 -9.56 -33.20 -7.49
C LEU A 3 -9.22 -31.77 -7.94
N GLY A 4 -10.14 -31.07 -8.63
CA GLY A 4 -9.92 -29.70 -9.09
C GLY A 4 -9.96 -28.66 -7.97
N VAL A 5 -10.67 -28.94 -6.89
CA VAL A 5 -10.78 -28.03 -5.73
C VAL A 5 -9.49 -28.05 -4.90
N ALA A 6 -8.85 -29.21 -4.72
CA ALA A 6 -7.62 -29.32 -3.92
C ALA A 6 -6.43 -28.57 -4.54
N VAL A 7 -6.29 -28.59 -5.87
CA VAL A 7 -5.18 -27.95 -6.59
C VAL A 7 -5.28 -26.42 -6.54
N ILE A 8 -6.50 -25.86 -6.50
CA ILE A 8 -6.72 -24.42 -6.37
C ILE A 8 -6.53 -23.94 -4.93
N TYR A 9 -6.95 -24.73 -3.94
CA TYR A 9 -6.91 -24.33 -2.53
C TYR A 9 -5.52 -24.46 -1.87
N ALA A 10 -4.72 -25.46 -2.25
CA ALA A 10 -3.41 -25.71 -1.64
C ALA A 10 -2.46 -24.49 -1.65
N PRO A 11 -2.27 -23.76 -2.76
CA PRO A 11 -1.39 -22.58 -2.76
C PRO A 11 -1.95 -21.39 -1.98
N PHE A 12 -3.28 -21.28 -1.80
CA PHE A 12 -3.87 -20.26 -0.93
C PHE A 12 -3.68 -20.61 0.56
N ARG A 13 -3.83 -21.90 0.93
CA ARG A 13 -3.62 -22.37 2.30
C ARG A 13 -2.17 -22.20 2.78
N GLN A 14 -1.19 -22.57 1.97
CA GLN A 14 0.23 -22.41 2.35
C GLN A 14 0.62 -20.95 2.64
N LYS A 15 0.07 -20.00 1.87
CA LYS A 15 0.28 -18.56 2.11
C LYS A 15 -0.38 -18.10 3.40
N ALA A 16 -1.60 -18.57 3.66
CA ALA A 16 -2.36 -18.23 4.86
C ALA A 16 -1.68 -18.73 6.15
N ASP A 17 -0.96 -19.85 6.10
CA ASP A 17 -0.22 -20.38 7.26
C ASP A 17 1.15 -19.70 7.48
N ASN A 18 1.64 -18.91 6.52
CA ASN A 18 2.89 -18.17 6.70
C ASN A 18 2.65 -16.90 7.57
N LYS A 19 3.25 -16.87 8.77
CA LYS A 19 3.13 -15.73 9.70
C LYS A 19 3.63 -14.42 9.11
N THR A 20 4.76 -14.43 8.41
CA THR A 20 5.35 -13.23 7.78
C THR A 20 4.43 -12.67 6.70
N TYR A 21 3.81 -13.54 5.89
CA TYR A 21 2.82 -13.13 4.89
C TYR A 21 1.61 -12.44 5.55
N ARG A 22 1.09 -12.99 6.66
CA ARG A 22 -0.03 -12.38 7.40
C ARG A 22 0.32 -11.01 7.98
N ILE A 23 1.53 -10.85 8.53
CA ILE A 23 2.00 -9.56 9.04
C ILE A 23 2.12 -8.55 7.89
N ALA A 24 2.67 -8.97 6.73
CA ALA A 24 2.76 -8.11 5.55
C ALA A 24 1.38 -7.59 5.11
N VAL A 25 0.38 -8.49 5.06
CA VAL A 25 -1.02 -8.14 4.76
C VAL A 25 -1.59 -7.19 5.81
N ALA A 26 -1.38 -7.47 7.10
CA ALA A 26 -1.88 -6.62 8.18
C ALA A 26 -1.31 -5.19 8.10
N VAL A 27 0.00 -5.06 7.82
CA VAL A 27 0.64 -3.75 7.63
C VAL A 27 0.05 -3.02 6.42
N ALA A 28 -0.12 -3.71 5.28
CA ALA A 28 -0.69 -3.11 4.07
C ALA A 28 -2.14 -2.64 4.29
N LEU A 29 -2.96 -3.45 4.96
CA LEU A 29 -4.35 -3.10 5.26
C LEU A 29 -4.45 -1.95 6.26
N ALA A 30 -3.60 -1.94 7.29
CA ALA A 30 -3.53 -0.85 8.25
C ALA A 30 -3.12 0.46 7.56
N ALA A 31 -2.11 0.42 6.68
CA ALA A 31 -1.70 1.57 5.88
C ALA A 31 -2.84 2.07 4.96
N ALA A 32 -3.52 1.16 4.26
CA ALA A 32 -4.64 1.51 3.38
C ALA A 32 -5.79 2.16 4.15
N PHE A 33 -6.15 1.58 5.30
CA PHE A 33 -7.20 2.07 6.17
C PHE A 33 -6.86 3.46 6.73
N LEU A 34 -5.66 3.62 7.29
CA LEU A 34 -5.21 4.90 7.84
C LEU A 34 -5.10 5.98 6.77
N LEU A 35 -4.61 5.64 5.57
CA LEU A 35 -4.53 6.58 4.45
C LEU A 35 -5.93 7.04 4.05
N THR A 36 -6.86 6.11 3.87
CA THR A 36 -8.26 6.41 3.53
C THR A 36 -8.89 7.31 4.59
N TRP A 37 -8.72 6.97 5.87
CA TRP A 37 -9.27 7.76 6.97
C TRP A 37 -8.68 9.17 6.97
N VAL A 38 -7.36 9.32 7.02
CA VAL A 38 -6.73 10.65 7.08
C VAL A 38 -7.11 11.49 5.86
N SER A 39 -7.13 10.90 4.67
CA SER A 39 -7.55 11.58 3.44
C SER A 39 -9.01 12.05 3.49
N LEU A 40 -9.92 11.31 4.11
CA LEU A 40 -11.34 11.67 4.20
C LEU A 40 -11.68 12.60 5.37
N ALA A 41 -11.01 12.45 6.51
CA ALA A 41 -11.36 13.18 7.73
C ALA A 41 -10.63 14.52 7.87
N VAL A 42 -9.37 14.58 7.45
CA VAL A 42 -8.50 15.75 7.66
C VAL A 42 -8.10 16.37 6.32
N GLY A 43 -7.94 15.55 5.29
CA GLY A 43 -7.25 15.96 4.08
C GLY A 43 -5.75 16.04 4.32
N ILE A 44 -4.96 15.47 3.42
CA ILE A 44 -3.49 15.51 3.52
C ILE A 44 -2.96 16.78 2.84
N ILE A 45 -3.59 17.19 1.75
CA ILE A 45 -3.22 18.38 0.98
C ILE A 45 -4.26 19.47 1.19
N GLY A 46 -3.89 20.53 1.90
CA GLY A 46 -4.82 21.66 2.11
C GLY A 46 -5.92 21.32 3.10
N HIS A 47 -7.17 21.57 2.70
CA HIS A 47 -8.39 21.19 3.44
C HIS A 47 -8.94 19.86 2.91
N GLU A 48 -9.82 19.21 3.67
CA GLU A 48 -10.45 17.94 3.30
C GLU A 48 -11.22 17.98 1.98
N SER A 49 -11.79 19.14 1.63
CA SER A 49 -12.52 19.37 0.37
C SER A 49 -11.63 19.72 -0.83
N ASN A 50 -10.31 19.68 -0.68
CA ASN A 50 -9.39 19.91 -1.79
C ASN A 50 -9.35 18.69 -2.72
N ASP A 51 -9.72 18.90 -3.99
CA ASP A 51 -9.71 17.87 -5.04
C ASP A 51 -8.36 17.16 -5.19
N ALA A 52 -7.25 17.80 -4.83
CA ALA A 52 -5.92 17.19 -4.83
C ALA A 52 -5.81 15.95 -3.93
N ASN A 53 -6.65 15.83 -2.88
CA ASN A 53 -6.67 14.64 -2.04
C ASN A 53 -7.10 13.38 -2.82
N ALA A 54 -7.74 13.53 -3.99
CA ALA A 54 -8.10 12.41 -4.86
C ALA A 54 -6.87 11.60 -5.32
N MET A 55 -5.69 12.22 -5.38
CA MET A 55 -4.44 11.55 -5.75
C MET A 55 -4.09 10.39 -4.81
N TYR A 56 -4.47 10.46 -3.53
CA TYR A 56 -4.22 9.35 -2.59
C TYR A 56 -5.10 8.13 -2.87
N PHE A 57 -6.28 8.30 -3.46
CA PHE A 57 -7.07 7.16 -3.95
C PHE A 57 -6.41 6.48 -5.15
N ALA A 58 -5.64 7.21 -5.97
CA ALA A 58 -4.84 6.58 -7.02
C ALA A 58 -3.75 5.69 -6.43
N VAL A 59 -3.11 6.09 -5.32
CA VAL A 59 -2.14 5.25 -4.60
C VAL A 59 -2.80 3.95 -4.10
N LEU A 60 -3.99 4.05 -3.51
CA LEU A 60 -4.78 2.88 -3.12
C LEU A 60 -5.17 2.02 -4.33
N GLY A 61 -5.49 2.65 -5.46
CA GLY A 61 -5.76 1.98 -6.73
C GLY A 61 -4.57 1.12 -7.19
N VAL A 62 -3.35 1.63 -7.12
CA VAL A 62 -2.13 0.86 -7.44
C VAL A 62 -2.01 -0.39 -6.56
N ALA A 63 -2.23 -0.23 -5.24
CA ALA A 63 -2.18 -1.36 -4.31
C ALA A 63 -3.24 -2.43 -4.63
N ILE A 64 -4.49 -2.02 -4.86
CA ILE A 64 -5.62 -2.92 -5.11
C ILE A 64 -5.46 -3.63 -6.45
N VAL A 65 -5.26 -2.87 -7.53
CA VAL A 65 -5.12 -3.41 -8.88
C VAL A 65 -3.91 -4.33 -8.96
N GLY A 66 -2.76 -3.91 -8.43
CA GLY A 66 -1.57 -4.75 -8.39
C GLY A 66 -1.78 -6.04 -7.61
N ALA A 67 -2.45 -5.99 -6.45
CA ALA A 67 -2.73 -7.17 -5.65
C ALA A 67 -3.63 -8.19 -6.38
N VAL A 68 -4.64 -7.70 -7.13
CA VAL A 68 -5.51 -8.54 -7.97
C VAL A 68 -4.73 -9.13 -9.14
N LEU A 69 -3.96 -8.31 -9.87
CA LEU A 69 -3.18 -8.74 -11.04
C LEU A 69 -2.15 -9.81 -10.67
N VAL A 70 -1.49 -9.67 -9.53
CA VAL A 70 -0.51 -10.65 -9.04
C VAL A 70 -1.16 -11.78 -8.24
N ARG A 71 -2.50 -11.83 -8.16
CA ARG A 71 -3.29 -12.86 -7.47
C ARG A 71 -2.80 -13.14 -6.05
N PHE A 72 -2.43 -12.08 -5.33
CA PHE A 72 -1.90 -12.16 -3.98
C PHE A 72 -0.71 -13.15 -3.87
N GLN A 73 0.14 -13.23 -4.89
CA GLN A 73 1.38 -14.01 -4.85
C GLN A 73 2.47 -13.21 -4.10
N PRO A 74 3.19 -13.79 -3.12
CA PRO A 74 4.17 -13.07 -2.31
C PRO A 74 5.18 -12.24 -3.12
N ARG A 75 5.82 -12.83 -4.14
CA ARG A 75 6.76 -12.12 -5.02
C ARG A 75 6.13 -10.96 -5.80
N GLY A 76 4.87 -11.12 -6.23
CA GLY A 76 4.14 -10.07 -6.93
C GLY A 76 3.65 -8.97 -5.99
N MET A 77 3.26 -9.34 -4.77
CA MET A 77 2.86 -8.40 -3.71
C MET A 77 4.01 -7.52 -3.28
N MET A 78 5.23 -8.05 -3.15
CA MET A 78 6.44 -7.24 -2.91
C MET A 78 6.57 -6.11 -3.95
N ARG A 79 6.54 -6.46 -5.25
CA ARG A 79 6.63 -5.47 -6.34
C ARG A 79 5.47 -4.48 -6.31
N THR A 80 4.27 -4.97 -6.00
CA THR A 80 3.07 -4.12 -5.86
C THR A 80 3.25 -3.10 -4.75
N MET A 81 3.69 -3.52 -3.56
CA MET A 81 3.88 -2.61 -2.43
C MET A 81 5.00 -1.60 -2.68
N TYR A 82 6.08 -1.97 -3.36
CA TYR A 82 7.11 -1.01 -3.78
C TYR A 82 6.59 -0.02 -4.84
N ALA A 83 5.78 -0.48 -5.79
CA ALA A 83 5.11 0.41 -6.74
C ALA A 83 4.14 1.37 -6.03
N THR A 84 3.41 0.91 -5.01
CA THR A 84 2.55 1.76 -4.17
C THR A 84 3.36 2.76 -3.37
N ALA A 85 4.50 2.37 -2.80
CA ALA A 85 5.40 3.28 -2.08
C ALA A 85 5.95 4.36 -3.01
N PHE A 86 6.30 4.00 -4.25
CA PHE A 86 6.72 4.94 -5.29
C PHE A 86 5.57 5.90 -5.66
N ALA A 87 4.36 5.38 -5.89
CA ALA A 87 3.19 6.22 -6.15
C ALA A 87 2.90 7.20 -5.01
N GLN A 88 3.04 6.77 -3.74
CA GLN A 88 2.93 7.63 -2.58
C GLN A 88 3.95 8.79 -2.62
N ALA A 89 5.21 8.48 -2.94
CA ALA A 89 6.27 9.47 -3.06
C ALA A 89 6.01 10.47 -4.21
N GLU A 90 5.56 9.99 -5.36
CA GLU A 90 5.19 10.81 -6.52
C GLU A 90 4.06 11.80 -6.20
N VAL A 91 3.01 11.35 -5.49
CA VAL A 91 1.92 12.22 -5.04
C VAL A 91 2.45 13.31 -4.09
N GLY A 92 3.28 12.93 -3.11
CA GLY A 92 3.89 13.87 -2.18
C GLY A 92 4.79 14.89 -2.89
N ALA A 93 5.65 14.44 -3.81
CA ALA A 93 6.52 15.29 -4.61
C ALA A 93 5.70 16.27 -5.47
N THR A 94 4.67 15.78 -6.15
CA THR A 94 3.76 16.61 -6.96
C THR A 94 3.10 17.69 -6.11
N ALA A 95 2.57 17.32 -4.94
CA ALA A 95 1.96 18.27 -4.02
C ALA A 95 2.95 19.38 -3.63
N LEU A 96 4.19 19.04 -3.29
CA LEU A 96 5.24 19.99 -2.89
C LEU A 96 5.67 20.92 -4.04
N ILE A 97 5.93 20.37 -5.22
CA ILE A 97 6.40 21.11 -6.40
C ILE A 97 5.33 22.08 -6.89
N VAL A 98 4.09 21.62 -7.02
CA VAL A 98 2.95 22.41 -7.51
C VAL A 98 2.33 23.27 -6.39
N ARG A 99 2.76 23.08 -5.13
CA ARG A 99 2.30 23.82 -3.95
C ARG A 99 0.80 23.69 -3.68
N LEU A 100 0.25 22.49 -3.91
CA LEU A 100 -1.20 22.21 -3.85
C LEU A 100 -1.83 22.41 -2.46
N GLY A 101 -1.02 22.45 -1.39
CA GLY A 101 -1.47 22.70 -0.02
C GLY A 101 -0.96 24.00 0.60
N SER A 102 -0.40 24.92 -0.19
CA SER A 102 0.32 26.11 0.31
C SER A 102 -0.49 27.09 1.17
N ARG A 103 -1.82 26.98 1.15
CA ARG A 103 -2.73 27.80 1.98
C ARG A 103 -3.01 27.19 3.35
N ALA A 104 -2.61 25.93 3.60
CA ALA A 104 -2.83 25.29 4.89
C ALA A 104 -1.80 25.76 5.94
N PRO A 105 -2.21 25.97 7.21
CA PRO A 105 -1.31 26.44 8.27
C PRO A 105 -0.08 25.57 8.53
N ALA A 106 -0.19 24.25 8.32
CA ALA A 106 0.86 23.27 8.57
C ALA A 106 1.67 22.87 7.31
N TRP A 107 1.52 23.63 6.22
CA TRP A 107 2.29 23.41 4.99
C TRP A 107 3.78 23.72 5.20
N PRO A 108 4.73 22.90 4.67
CA PRO A 108 4.56 21.65 3.92
C PRO A 108 4.68 20.38 4.79
N TRP A 109 4.77 20.51 6.12
CA TRP A 109 5.17 19.40 7.00
C TRP A 109 4.21 18.23 7.02
N TYR A 110 2.89 18.47 6.99
CA TYR A 110 1.93 17.37 6.97
C TYR A 110 2.07 16.48 5.73
N VAL A 111 2.24 17.09 4.55
CA VAL A 111 2.45 16.32 3.31
C VAL A 111 3.76 15.54 3.37
N LEU A 112 4.85 16.17 3.81
CA LEU A 112 6.15 15.50 3.93
C LEU A 112 6.13 14.33 4.90
N MET A 113 5.65 14.55 6.13
CA MET A 113 5.60 13.53 7.17
C MET A 113 4.70 12.37 6.77
N LEU A 114 3.50 12.63 6.23
CA LEU A 114 2.59 11.57 5.81
C LEU A 114 3.09 10.83 4.57
N THR A 115 3.76 11.51 3.64
CA THR A 115 4.40 10.85 2.48
C THR A 115 5.46 9.86 2.94
N VAL A 116 6.36 10.28 3.84
CA VAL A 116 7.41 9.41 4.39
C VAL A 116 6.81 8.27 5.22
N PHE A 117 5.85 8.58 6.09
CA PHE A 117 5.20 7.59 6.96
C PHE A 117 4.51 6.49 6.16
N PHE A 118 3.61 6.85 5.23
CA PHE A 118 2.92 5.86 4.41
C PHE A 118 3.86 5.16 3.44
N GLY A 119 4.81 5.89 2.84
CA GLY A 119 5.84 5.30 1.99
C GLY A 119 6.64 4.21 2.71
N ALA A 120 7.02 4.46 3.97
CA ALA A 120 7.71 3.50 4.83
C ALA A 120 6.83 2.28 5.14
N LEU A 121 5.53 2.45 5.41
CA LEU A 121 4.61 1.32 5.64
C LEU A 121 4.45 0.44 4.40
N TRP A 122 4.28 1.05 3.21
CA TRP A 122 4.21 0.32 1.94
C TRP A 122 5.52 -0.43 1.68
N PHE A 123 6.65 0.25 1.83
CA PHE A 123 7.97 -0.37 1.63
C PHE A 123 8.20 -1.52 2.61
N PHE A 124 7.89 -1.33 3.90
CA PHE A 124 8.03 -2.36 4.93
C PHE A 124 7.13 -3.57 4.66
N SER A 125 5.89 -3.36 4.22
CA SER A 125 5.02 -4.45 3.78
C SER A 125 5.61 -5.21 2.57
N GLY A 126 6.16 -4.49 1.60
CA GLY A 126 6.84 -5.08 0.44
C GLY A 126 8.03 -5.95 0.83
N TRP A 127 8.86 -5.47 1.76
CA TRP A 127 9.97 -6.24 2.33
C TRP A 127 9.49 -7.50 3.05
N LEU A 128 8.40 -7.44 3.83
CA LEU A 128 7.82 -8.62 4.46
C LEU A 128 7.29 -9.64 3.44
N PHE A 129 6.68 -9.18 2.33
CA PHE A 129 6.25 -10.07 1.25
C PHE A 129 7.41 -10.75 0.54
N GLN A 130 8.56 -10.06 0.39
CA GLN A 130 9.80 -10.66 -0.11
C GLN A 130 10.27 -11.78 0.81
N THR A 131 10.39 -11.50 2.11
CA THR A 131 10.80 -12.49 3.11
C THR A 131 9.86 -13.70 3.13
N ALA A 132 8.55 -13.48 3.02
CA ALA A 132 7.57 -14.56 2.92
C ALA A 132 7.73 -15.40 1.65
N ALA A 133 8.09 -14.77 0.52
CA ALA A 133 8.33 -15.47 -0.73
C ALA A 133 9.55 -16.41 -0.65
N GLU A 134 10.61 -15.96 0.01
CA GLU A 134 11.83 -16.74 0.23
C GLU A 134 11.55 -17.94 1.14
N GLN A 135 10.83 -17.73 2.24
CA GLN A 135 10.41 -18.80 3.15
C GLN A 135 9.52 -19.86 2.48
N LEU A 136 8.65 -19.45 1.55
CA LEU A 136 7.76 -20.37 0.84
C LEU A 136 8.46 -21.13 -0.29
N ALA A 137 9.55 -20.58 -0.85
CA ALA A 137 10.34 -21.25 -1.87
C ALA A 137 11.33 -22.29 -1.30
N GLY A 138 11.69 -22.16 -0.02
CA GLY A 138 12.54 -23.12 0.69
C GLY A 138 11.79 -24.26 1.39
N ARG A 139 10.47 -24.37 1.18
CA ARG A 139 9.61 -25.46 1.68
C ARG A 139 9.25 -26.41 0.55
#